data_AF-A0A139WQR3-F1
#
_entry.id   AF-A0A139WQR3-F1
#
_cell.length_a   1.000
_cell.length_b   1.000
_cell.length_c   1.000
_cell.angle_alpha   90.00
_cell.angle_beta   90.00
_cell.angle_gamma   90.00
#
_symmetry.space_group_name_H-M   'P 1'
#
loop_
_entity.id
_entity.type
_entity.pdbx_description
1 polymer ?
#
loop_
_entity_poly.entity_id
_entity_poly.type
_entity_poly.pdbx_seq_one_letter_code
_entity_poly.pdbx_strand_id
1 'polypeptide(L)' 'MCSVNLENWYNLGIEGVSTHSFRRTALTRMSDAGVPLRHIQSISGHRTLAALERYLGVTDKQKQDAISTLNF' A
#
# COMPACT_ATOMS: atom_id res chain seq x y z
N MET A 1 -11.95 -8.27 13.16
CA MET A 1 -11.32 -9.09 12.10
C MET A 1 -12.13 -8.86 10.82
N CYS A 2 -11.76 -7.87 10.00
CA CYS A 2 -12.55 -7.53 8.80
C CYS A 2 -12.04 -8.40 7.64
N SER A 3 -12.92 -9.19 7.02
CA SER A 3 -12.63 -10.03 5.85
C SER A 3 -12.16 -9.17 4.67
N VAL A 4 -10.86 -8.89 4.64
CA VAL A 4 -10.14 -8.45 3.46
C VAL A 4 -9.94 -9.69 2.62
N ASN A 5 -10.50 -9.71 1.40
CA ASN A 5 -10.37 -10.79 0.42
C ASN A 5 -8.89 -11.19 0.28
N LEU A 6 -8.47 -12.21 1.03
CA LEU A 6 -7.11 -12.77 1.01
C LEU A 6 -6.86 -13.51 -0.30
N GLU A 7 -7.92 -13.84 -1.04
CA GLU A 7 -7.88 -14.67 -2.24
C GLU A 7 -7.14 -14.02 -3.42
N ASN A 8 -7.10 -12.69 -3.52
CA ASN A 8 -6.32 -12.02 -4.58
C ASN A 8 -4.80 -12.06 -4.34
N TRP A 9 -4.36 -12.25 -3.10
CA TRP A 9 -2.94 -12.13 -2.72
C TRP A 9 -2.18 -13.45 -2.81
N TYR A 10 -2.91 -14.57 -2.76
CA TYR A 10 -2.35 -15.92 -2.76
C TYR A 10 -1.72 -16.30 -4.11
N ASN A 11 -2.20 -15.70 -5.21
CA ASN A 11 -1.76 -16.04 -6.56
C ASN A 11 -0.44 -15.35 -7.01
N LEU A 12 0.26 -14.64 -6.12
CA LEU A 12 1.49 -13.91 -6.46
C LEU A 12 2.79 -14.72 -6.23
N GLY A 13 2.70 -16.02 -5.91
CA GLY A 13 3.85 -16.93 -5.94
C GLY A 13 4.97 -16.65 -4.93
N ILE A 14 4.66 -16.01 -3.79
CA ILE A 14 5.66 -15.72 -2.75
C ILE A 14 5.52 -16.72 -1.60
N GLU A 15 6.34 -17.77 -1.62
CA GLU A 15 6.43 -18.77 -0.56
C GLU A 15 7.13 -18.22 0.69
N GLY A 16 6.58 -18.50 1.88
CA GLY A 16 7.24 -18.25 3.17
C GLY A 16 6.91 -16.94 3.88
N VAL A 17 6.04 -16.08 3.33
CA VAL A 17 5.63 -14.82 3.98
C VAL A 17 4.22 -14.98 4.56
N SER A 18 4.03 -14.70 5.86
CA SER A 18 2.68 -14.63 6.43
C SER A 18 1.84 -13.62 5.65
N THR A 19 0.56 -13.91 5.41
CA THR A 19 -0.30 -13.04 4.58
C THR A 19 -0.40 -11.62 5.16
N HIS A 20 -0.24 -11.49 6.48
CA HIS A 20 -0.19 -10.19 7.15
C HIS A 20 1.12 -9.43 6.90
N SER A 21 2.28 -10.11 7.02
CA SER A 21 3.59 -9.49 6.75
C SER A 21 3.77 -9.15 5.27
N PHE A 22 3.23 -10.00 4.38
CA PHE A 22 3.24 -9.75 2.94
C PHE A 22 2.36 -8.56 2.58
N ARG A 23 1.11 -8.51 3.07
CA ARG A 23 0.21 -7.38 2.83
C ARG A 23 0.84 -6.07 3.29
N ARG A 24 1.42 -6.03 4.49
CA ARG A 24 2.13 -4.85 4.99
C ARG A 24 3.24 -4.42 4.04
N THR A 25 4.10 -5.37 3.66
CA THR A 25 5.23 -5.10 2.75
C THR A 25 4.77 -4.63 1.37
N ALA A 26 3.74 -5.26 0.79
CA ALA A 26 3.21 -4.89 -0.52
C ALA A 26 2.56 -3.51 -0.52
N LEU A 27 1.77 -3.18 0.51
CA LEU A 27 1.15 -1.86 0.67
C LEU A 27 2.21 -0.77 0.83
N THR A 28 3.21 -0.99 1.67
CA THR A 28 4.32 -0.06 1.86
C THR A 28 5.10 0.12 0.56
N ARG A 29 5.47 -0.95 -0.15
CA ARG A 29 6.18 -0.86 -1.44
C ARG A 29 5.39 -0.11 -2.51
N MET A 30 4.08 -0.33 -2.62
CA MET A 30 3.25 0.43 -3.56
C MET A 30 3.19 1.92 -3.21
N SER A 31 3.10 2.24 -1.92
CA SER A 31 3.17 3.63 -1.44
C SER A 31 4.53 4.27 -1.75
N ASP A 32 5.62 3.53 -1.50
CA ASP A 32 6.99 3.98 -1.77
C ASP A 32 7.25 4.19 -3.27
N ALA A 33 6.62 3.38 -4.12
CA ALA A 33 6.64 3.55 -5.57
C ALA A 33 5.76 4.70 -6.09
N GLY A 34 5.08 5.45 -5.20
CA GLY A 34 4.24 6.58 -5.57
C GLY A 34 2.88 6.20 -6.17
N VAL A 35 2.44 4.94 -6.01
CA VAL A 35 1.11 4.52 -6.49
C VAL A 35 0.02 5.28 -5.72
N PRO A 36 -0.97 5.90 -6.38
CA PRO A 36 -1.97 6.68 -5.66
C PRO A 36 -2.81 5.81 -4.72
N LEU A 37 -3.08 6.31 -3.51
CA LEU A 37 -3.71 5.56 -2.42
C LEU A 37 -5.04 4.89 -2.79
N ARG A 38 -5.83 5.51 -3.67
CA ARG A 38 -7.10 4.93 -4.14
C ARG A 38 -6.88 3.66 -4.98
N HIS A 39 -5.79 3.59 -5.75
CA HIS A 39 -5.43 2.39 -6.51
C HIS A 39 -5.00 1.29 -5.54
N ILE A 40 -4.14 1.63 -4.58
CA ILE A 40 -3.70 0.70 -3.53
C ILE A 40 -4.91 0.16 -2.75
N GLN A 41 -5.85 1.02 -2.38
CA GLN A 41 -7.09 0.64 -1.70
C GLN A 41 -7.91 -0.35 -2.53
N SER A 42 -8.10 -0.08 -3.82
CA SER A 42 -8.82 -0.95 -4.75
C SER A 42 -8.15 -2.31 -4.91
N ILE A 43 -6.82 -2.33 -5.12
CA ILE A 43 -6.02 -3.56 -5.25
C ILE A 43 -6.11 -4.38 -3.96
N SER A 44 -6.09 -3.71 -2.82
CA SER A 44 -6.00 -4.38 -1.52
C SER A 44 -7.32 -4.76 -0.88
N GLY A 45 -8.45 -4.27 -1.42
CA GLY A 45 -9.78 -4.54 -0.91
C GLY A 45 -10.08 -3.85 0.43
N HIS A 46 -9.38 -2.77 0.77
CA HIS A 46 -9.67 -2.01 1.99
C HIS A 46 -10.96 -1.20 1.81
N ARG A 47 -11.90 -1.36 2.75
CA ARG A 47 -13.18 -0.62 2.72
C ARG A 47 -13.01 0.88 3.00
N THR A 48 -11.97 1.26 3.73
CA THR A 48 -11.71 2.65 4.11
C THR A 48 -10.24 3.01 3.94
N LEU A 49 -9.96 4.28 3.62
CA LEU A 49 -8.59 4.80 3.55
C LEU A 49 -7.91 4.81 4.92
N ALA A 50 -8.66 5.07 6.01
CA ALA A 50 -8.16 4.99 7.37
C ALA A 50 -7.59 3.60 7.75
N ALA A 51 -8.07 2.53 7.10
CA ALA A 51 -7.48 1.20 7.27
C ALA A 51 -6.13 1.05 6.55
N LEU A 52 -5.94 1.78 5.44
CA LEU A 52 -4.71 1.81 4.65
C LEU A 52 -3.65 2.75 5.26
N GLU A 53 -4.05 3.87 5.86
CA GLU A 53 -3.17 4.91 6.43
C GLU A 53 -2.14 4.37 7.44
N ARG A 54 -2.47 3.28 8.13
CA ARG A 54 -1.59 2.58 9.08
C ARG A 54 -0.30 2.07 8.45
N TYR A 55 -0.24 2.01 7.12
CA TYR A 55 0.86 1.49 6.32
C TYR A 55 1.61 2.58 5.54
N LEU A 56 1.17 3.84 5.64
CA LEU A 56 1.64 4.98 4.85
C LEU A 56 2.61 5.86 5.64
N GLY A 57 3.74 5.29 6.07
CA GLY A 57 4.83 6.09 6.63
C GLY A 57 5.37 7.03 5.56
N VAL A 58 4.98 8.31 5.58
CA VAL A 58 5.47 9.31 4.63
C VAL A 58 6.91 9.67 5.00
N THR A 59 7.85 9.29 4.16
CA THR A 59 9.26 9.69 4.29
C THR A 59 9.46 11.15 3.88
N ASP A 60 10.46 11.82 4.42
CA ASP A 60 10.76 13.21 4.04
C ASP A 60 11.15 13.34 2.56
N LYS A 61 11.74 12.29 1.99
CA LYS A 61 12.01 12.19 0.55
C LYS A 61 10.74 12.26 -0.29
N GLN A 62 9.70 11.52 0.07
CA GLN A 62 8.41 11.56 -0.65
C GLN A 62 7.75 12.94 -0.57
N LYS A 63 7.93 13.68 0.55
CA LYS A 63 7.45 15.06 0.66
C LYS A 63 8.20 16.00 -0.28
N GLN A 64 9.53 15.88 -0.33
CA GLN A 64 10.37 16.69 -1.21
C GLN A 64 10.06 16.41 -2.68
N ASP A 65 9.95 15.14 -3.05
CA ASP A 65 9.60 14.71 -4.42
C ASP A 65 8.21 15.25 -4.80
N ALA A 66 7.21 15.16 -3.92
CA ALA A 66 5.87 15.71 -4.17
C ALA A 66 5.89 17.24 -4.36
N ILE A 67 6.64 17.98 -3.54
CA ILE A 67 6.78 19.43 -3.69
C ILE A 67 7.50 19.76 -5.01
N SER A 68 8.51 18.98 -5.41
CA SER A 68 9.24 19.21 -6.67
C SER A 68 8.37 19.08 -7.92
N THR A 69 7.24 18.37 -7.83
CA THR A 69 6.28 18.30 -8.96
C THR A 69 5.47 19.59 -9.16
N LEU A 70 5.46 20.49 -8.17
CA LEU A 70 4.89 21.82 -8.27
C LEU A 70 5.89 22.75 -9.00
N ASN A 71 6.21 22.43 -10.26
CA ASN A 71 6.93 23.36 -11.13
C ASN A 71 5.92 24.29 -11.81
N PHE A 72 6.12 25.59 -11.64
CA PHE A 72 5.46 26.66 -12.38
C PHE A 72 6.43 27.25 -13.40
#